data_AF-A0A3D9KJ57-F1
#
_entry.id   AF-A0A3D9KJ57-F1
#
_cell.length_a   1.000
_cell.length_b   1.000
_cell.length_c   1.000
_cell.angle_alpha   90.00
_cell.angle_beta   90.00
_cell.angle_gamma   90.00
#
_symmetry.space_group_name_H-M   'P 1'
#
loop_
_entity.id
_entity.type
_entity.pdbx_description
1 polymer ?
#
loop_
_entity_poly.entity_id
_entity_poly.type
_entity_poly.pdbx_seq_one_letter_code
_entity_poly.pdbx_strand_id
1 'polypeptide(L)' 'MRRMPLSAETAVKLAEYMKVPLEHLMHMPQHILLQKLGEMAKAQAGESKQHLETEENKSE' A
#
# COMPACT_ATOMS: atom_id res chain seq x y z
N MET A 1 -1.48 -4.56 -24.78
CA MET A 1 -1.89 -3.93 -23.51
C MET A 1 -0.64 -3.40 -22.81
N ARG A 2 -0.49 -2.07 -22.64
CA ARG A 2 0.59 -1.52 -21.81
C ARG A 2 0.30 -1.93 -20.38
N ARG A 3 1.12 -2.85 -19.86
CA ARG A 3 1.08 -3.31 -18.47
C ARG A 3 1.40 -2.09 -17.62
N MET A 4 0.50 -1.72 -16.70
CA MET A 4 0.80 -0.65 -15.75
C MET A 4 2.07 -1.06 -14.98
N PRO A 5 3.08 -0.19 -14.83
CA PRO A 5 4.32 -0.54 -14.13
C PRO A 5 4.08 -0.42 -12.62
N LEU A 6 3.16 -1.21 -12.08
CA LEU A 6 3.19 -1.45 -10.64
C LEU A 6 4.26 -2.50 -10.41
N SER A 7 5.46 -2.05 -10.05
CA SER A 7 6.53 -2.95 -9.64
C SER A 7 6.08 -3.73 -8.40
N ALA A 8 6.64 -4.93 -8.22
CA ALA A 8 6.41 -5.72 -7.01
C ALA A 8 6.73 -4.90 -5.75
N GLU A 9 7.75 -4.04 -5.81
CA GLU A 9 8.13 -3.15 -4.71
C GLU A 9 7.05 -2.13 -4.36
N THR A 10 6.40 -1.50 -5.35
CA THR A 10 5.32 -0.55 -5.10
C THR A 10 4.08 -1.26 -4.57
N ALA A 11 3.82 -2.48 -5.03
CA ALA A 11 2.72 -3.30 -4.52
C ALA A 11 2.91 -3.66 -3.02
N VAL A 12 4.12 -4.09 -2.64
CA VAL A 12 4.43 -4.39 -1.23
C VAL A 12 4.30 -3.13 -0.37
N LYS A 13 4.87 -1.99 -0.79
CA LYS A 13 4.75 -0.72 -0.07
C LYS A 13 3.30 -0.24 0.07
N LEU A 14 2.48 -0.46 -0.95
CA LEU A 14 1.06 -0.10 -0.93
C LEU A 14 0.27 -1.01 0.01
N ALA A 15 0.58 -2.31 0.03
CA ALA A 15 -0.01 -3.27 0.96
C ALA A 15 0.34 -2.91 2.42
N GLU A 16 1.61 -2.59 2.68
CA GLU A 16 2.09 -2.14 4.00
C GLU A 16 1.44 -0.82 4.43
N TYR A 17 1.39 0.18 3.54
CA TYR A 17 0.75 1.47 3.81
C TYR A 17 -0.74 1.32 4.12
N MET A 18 -1.43 0.44 3.39
CA MET A 18 -2.85 0.17 3.62
C MET A 18 -3.08 -0.82 4.77
N LYS A 19 -2.03 -1.42 5.35
CA LYS A 19 -2.10 -2.51 6.33
C LYS A 19 -3.01 -3.65 5.86
N VAL A 20 -2.94 -3.99 4.58
CA VAL A 20 -3.70 -5.09 3.96
C VAL A 20 -2.76 -6.15 3.41
N PRO A 21 -3.15 -7.42 3.41
CA PRO A 21 -2.35 -8.49 2.81
C PRO A 21 -2.22 -8.31 1.29
N LEU A 22 -1.07 -8.72 0.73
CA LEU A 22 -0.74 -8.57 -0.70
C LEU A 22 -1.73 -9.32 -1.60
N GLU A 23 -2.24 -10.46 -1.12
CA GLU A 23 -3.28 -11.25 -1.78
C GLU A 23 -4.54 -10.41 -2.02
N HIS A 24 -4.94 -9.62 -1.02
CA HIS A 24 -6.09 -8.73 -1.12
C HIS A 24 -5.82 -7.55 -2.07
N LEU A 25 -4.58 -7.06 -2.10
CA LEU A 25 -4.16 -6.04 -3.06
C LEU A 25 -4.26 -6.52 -4.50
N MET A 26 -3.94 -7.80 -4.78
CA MET A 26 -4.04 -8.40 -6.12
C MET A 26 -5.49 -8.56 -6.61
N HIS A 27 -6.46 -8.67 -5.69
CA HIS A 27 -7.88 -8.68 -6.03
C HIS A 27 -8.51 -7.29 -6.10
N MET A 28 -7.74 -6.25 -5.73
CA MET A 28 -8.26 -4.90 -5.64
C MET A 28 -8.45 -4.28 -7.03
N PRO A 29 -9.55 -3.55 -7.28
CA PRO A 29 -9.77 -2.88 -8.54
C PRO A 29 -8.75 -1.75 -8.77
N GLN A 30 -8.32 -1.63 -10.03
CA GLN A 30 -7.21 -0.76 -10.44
C GLN A 30 -7.38 0.72 -10.08
N HIS A 31 -8.62 1.24 -10.11
CA HIS A 31 -8.88 2.65 -9.79
C HIS A 31 -8.66 2.96 -8.29
N ILE A 32 -8.91 1.99 -7.40
CA ILE A 32 -8.63 2.14 -5.96
C ILE A 32 -7.13 2.17 -5.71
N LEU A 33 -6.37 1.31 -6.39
CA LEU A 33 -4.90 1.32 -6.31
C LEU A 33 -4.32 2.67 -6.73
N LEU A 34 -4.86 3.29 -7.78
CA LEU A 34 -4.44 4.62 -8.24
C LEU A 34 -4.79 5.72 -7.24
N GLN A 35 -5.98 5.68 -6.62
CA GLN A 35 -6.36 6.63 -5.57
C GLN A 35 -5.42 6.51 -4.37
N LYS A 36 -5.14 5.29 -3.91
CA LYS A 36 -4.28 5.01 -2.77
C LYS A 36 -2.82 5.35 -3.04
N LEU A 37 -2.33 5.13 -4.26
CA LEU A 37 -1.02 5.58 -4.70
C LEU A 37 -0.91 7.11 -4.67
N GLY A 38 -1.96 7.82 -5.09
CA GLY A 38 -2.03 9.28 -4.99
C GLY A 38 -2.09 9.79 -3.55
N GLU A 39 -2.82 9.12 -2.66
CA GLU A 39 -2.84 9.41 -1.22
C GLU A 39 -1.45 9.20 -0.60
N MET A 40 -0.79 8.07 -0.88
CA MET A 40 0.55 7.77 -0.38
C MET A 40 1.60 8.78 -0.85
N ALA A 41 1.53 9.22 -2.12
CA ALA A 41 2.44 10.24 -2.65
C ALA A 41 2.25 11.61 -1.97
N LYS A 42 1.00 11.95 -1.61
CA LYS A 42 0.69 13.17 -0.85
C LYS A 42 1.12 13.05 0.61
N ALA A 43 0.90 11.90 1.24
CA ALA A 43 1.35 11.59 2.59
C ALA A 43 2.88 11.70 2.68
N GLN A 44 3.64 11.11 1.76
CA GLN A 44 5.11 11.23 1.75
C GLN A 44 5.62 12.66 1.56
N ALA A 45 4.85 13.53 0.90
CA ALA A 45 5.19 14.95 0.78
C ALA A 45 4.90 15.75 2.06
N GLY A 46 4.09 15.23 3.00
CA GLY A 46 3.66 15.91 4.23
C GLY A 46 4.03 15.24 5.56
N GLU A 47 4.37 13.95 5.57
CA GLU A 47 4.48 13.12 6.78
C GLU A 47 5.89 12.55 6.98
N SER A 48 6.77 13.37 7.56
CA SER A 48 7.95 12.90 8.30
C SER A 48 7.60 12.46 9.73
N LYS A 49 6.32 12.24 10.06
CA LYS A 49 5.85 11.85 11.39
C LYS A 49 4.61 10.97 11.24
N GLN A 50 4.62 9.83 11.93
CA GLN A 50 3.49 8.91 12.17
C GLN A 50 3.33 7.72 11.20
N HIS A 51 4.18 6.70 11.35
CA HIS A 51 3.74 5.32 11.11
C HIS A 51 4.58 4.34 11.93
N LEU A 52 4.24 4.17 13.21
CA LEU A 52 4.73 3.06 14.01
C LEU A 52 3.63 2.64 14.99
N GLU A 53 2.69 1.85 14.48
CA GLU A 53 1.75 1.06 15.27
C GLU A 53 0.96 0.22 14.28
N THR A 54 0.97 -1.10 14.45
CA THR A 54 -0.16 -2.05 14.34
C THR A 54 0.39 -3.45 14.05
N GLU A 55 0.55 -4.19 15.15
CA GLU A 55 0.19 -5.61 15.33
C GLU A 55 1.22 -6.70 14.98
N GLU A 56 2.27 -6.75 15.80
CA GLU A 56 2.68 -8.02 16.41
C GLU A 56 1.53 -8.54 17.30
N ASN A 57 0.67 -9.43 16.81
CA ASN A 57 0.03 -10.42 17.68
C ASN A 57 -0.64 -11.56 16.91
N LYS A 58 0.01 -12.71 16.79
CA LYS A 58 -0.54 -14.01 17.23
C LYS A 58 0.51 -15.11 17.11
N SER A 59 1.27 -15.32 18.17
CA SER A 59 2.02 -16.54 18.42
C SER A 59 1.65 -17.00 19.82
N GLU A 60 0.64 -17.86 19.91
CA GLU A 60 0.37 -18.72 21.08
C GLU A 60 -0.40 -19.96 20.61
#